data_AF-A0A7K0EDZ5-F1
#
_entry.id   AF-A0A7K0EDZ5-F1
#
_cell.length_a   1.000
_cell.length_b   1.000
_cell.length_c   1.000
_cell.angle_alpha   90.00
_cell.angle_beta   90.00
_cell.angle_gamma   90.00
#
_symmetry.space_group_name_H-M   'P 1'
#
loop_
_entity.id
_entity.type
_entity.pdbx_description
1 polymer ?
#
loop_
_entity_poly.entity_id
_entity_poly.type
_entity_poly.pdbx_seq_one_letter_code
_entity_poly.pdbx_strand_id
1 'polypeptide(L)'
;MKRAEKLKVLERFLQGKNGVLQEMYREQRKKAMPFLEVFGFVKIPHCSPLLLNLSVMPSESIINRKKDDYIPLKGCLRRFDEIDAKKQPCYSYSAIGSIDIEDERYEAVPLNAIQIRNRDYSNRYLKGGTVADLRRYFYQSASSFDLYPLFLLSFESDLPRYDWPLRHKELY
;
A
#
# COMPACT_ATOMS: atom_id res chain seq x y z
N MET A 1 -27.59 -41.03 20.59
CA MET A 1 -27.38 -39.72 19.93
C MET A 1 -28.69 -39.25 19.32
N LYS A 2 -29.22 -38.11 19.77
CA LYS A 2 -30.50 -37.55 19.30
C LYS A 2 -30.33 -36.94 17.89
N ARG A 3 -31.39 -36.93 17.08
CA ARG A 3 -31.37 -36.41 15.69
C ARG A 3 -30.79 -34.98 15.59
N ALA A 4 -31.05 -34.14 16.58
CA ALA A 4 -30.52 -32.77 16.65
C ALA A 4 -28.99 -32.70 16.83
N GLU A 5 -28.38 -33.68 17.50
CA GLU A 5 -26.92 -33.75 17.67
C GLU A 5 -26.24 -34.15 16.36
N LYS A 6 -26.84 -35.08 15.60
CA LYS A 6 -26.37 -35.46 14.26
C LYS A 6 -26.39 -34.28 13.29
N LEU A 7 -27.45 -33.48 13.30
CA LEU A 7 -27.58 -32.29 12.45
C LEU A 7 -26.53 -31.23 12.80
N LYS A 8 -26.29 -30.94 14.09
CA LYS A 8 -25.23 -30.00 14.50
C LYS A 8 -23.83 -30.45 14.10
N VAL A 9 -23.55 -31.76 14.18
CA VAL A 9 -22.26 -32.31 13.73
C VAL A 9 -22.11 -32.18 12.21
N LEU A 10 -23.17 -32.44 11.46
CA LEU A 10 -23.20 -32.27 10.00
C LEU A 10 -23.05 -30.80 9.58
N GLU A 11 -23.74 -29.87 10.24
CA GLU A 11 -23.62 -28.43 10.00
C GLU A 11 -22.20 -27.93 10.26
N ARG A 12 -21.59 -28.32 11.40
CA ARG A 12 -20.20 -27.97 11.70
C ARG A 12 -19.21 -28.57 10.70
N PHE A 13 -19.43 -29.81 10.26
CA PHE A 13 -18.57 -30.47 9.28
C PHE A 13 -18.67 -29.81 7.89
N LEU A 14 -19.87 -29.40 7.48
CA LEU A 14 -20.09 -28.69 6.23
C LEU A 14 -19.55 -27.24 6.29
N GLN A 15 -19.72 -26.54 7.41
CA GLN A 15 -19.15 -25.21 7.63
C GLN A 15 -17.61 -25.24 7.60
N GLY A 16 -16.99 -26.24 8.25
CA GLY A 16 -15.53 -26.41 8.22
C GLY A 16 -14.97 -26.68 6.82
N LYS A 17 -15.71 -27.45 6.00
CA LYS A 17 -15.35 -27.69 4.59
C LYS A 17 -15.51 -26.45 3.71
N ASN A 18 -16.51 -25.61 3.98
CA ASN A 18 -16.71 -24.37 3.24
C ASN A 18 -15.57 -23.36 3.47
N GLY A 19 -15.04 -23.26 4.69
CA GLY A 19 -13.90 -22.37 4.98
C GLY A 19 -12.65 -22.76 4.20
N VAL A 20 -12.27 -24.05 4.23
CA VAL A 20 -11.10 -24.56 3.48
C VAL A 20 -11.27 -24.40 1.98
N LEU A 21 -12.49 -24.63 1.46
CA LEU A 21 -12.80 -24.44 0.05
C LEU A 21 -12.69 -22.95 -0.35
N GLN A 22 -13.21 -22.04 0.48
CA GLN A 22 -13.12 -20.59 0.26
C GLN A 22 -11.67 -20.11 0.27
N GLU A 23 -10.87 -20.59 1.21
CA GLU A 23 -9.44 -20.28 1.28
C GLU A 23 -8.69 -20.82 0.06
N MET A 24 -8.99 -22.04 -0.37
CA MET A 24 -8.43 -22.60 -1.61
C MET A 24 -8.79 -21.77 -2.84
N TYR A 25 -10.06 -21.36 -2.98
CA TYR A 25 -10.49 -20.48 -4.07
C TYR A 25 -9.82 -19.11 -4.00
N ARG A 26 -9.67 -18.55 -2.80
CA ARG A 26 -8.96 -17.29 -2.57
C ARG A 26 -7.51 -17.40 -3.03
N GLU A 27 -6.81 -18.47 -2.65
CA GLU A 27 -5.43 -18.71 -3.05
C GLU A 27 -5.28 -18.96 -4.55
N GLN A 28 -6.21 -19.67 -5.18
CA GLN A 28 -6.22 -19.85 -6.63
C GLN A 28 -6.40 -18.52 -7.37
N ARG A 29 -7.37 -17.70 -6.95
CA ARG A 29 -7.56 -16.35 -7.51
C ARG A 29 -6.34 -15.47 -7.25
N LYS A 30 -5.80 -15.53 -6.03
CA LYS A 30 -4.57 -14.83 -5.63
C LYS A 30 -3.37 -15.25 -6.46
N LYS A 31 -3.29 -16.48 -7.00
CA LYS A 31 -2.24 -16.93 -7.93
C LYS A 31 -2.49 -16.52 -9.39
N ALA A 32 -3.75 -16.35 -9.77
CA ALA A 32 -4.13 -15.91 -11.12
C ALA A 32 -3.99 -14.40 -11.35
N MET A 33 -3.86 -13.59 -10.28
CA MET A 33 -3.72 -12.13 -10.42
C MET A 33 -2.48 -11.75 -11.25
N PRO A 34 -2.56 -10.76 -12.15
CA PRO A 34 -1.43 -10.32 -12.96
C PRO A 34 -0.33 -9.65 -12.14
N PHE A 35 -0.69 -8.97 -11.04
CA PHE A 35 0.26 -8.25 -10.19
C PHE A 35 0.39 -8.91 -8.81
N LEU A 36 1.53 -8.72 -8.15
CA LEU A 36 1.71 -9.08 -6.75
C LEU A 36 1.12 -7.98 -5.85
N GLU A 37 1.63 -6.77 -6.03
CA GLU A 37 1.41 -5.64 -5.12
C GLU A 37 1.41 -4.33 -5.92
N VAL A 38 0.76 -3.30 -5.39
CA VAL A 38 0.75 -1.96 -5.97
C VAL A 38 0.91 -0.92 -4.87
N PHE A 39 1.76 0.08 -5.12
CA PHE A 39 2.08 1.16 -4.19
C PHE A 39 1.90 2.51 -4.86
N GLY A 40 1.35 3.49 -4.13
CA GLY A 40 1.32 4.88 -4.56
C GLY A 40 2.52 5.65 -4.02
N PHE A 41 3.08 6.56 -4.81
CA PHE A 41 4.14 7.47 -4.39
C PHE A 41 3.64 8.90 -4.36
N VAL A 42 3.91 9.60 -3.26
CA VAL A 42 3.58 11.00 -3.07
C VAL A 42 4.86 11.73 -2.66
N LYS A 43 5.20 12.79 -3.40
CA LYS A 43 6.27 13.70 -3.05
C LYS A 43 5.79 14.60 -1.92
N ILE A 44 6.56 14.63 -0.84
CA ILE A 44 6.32 15.43 0.36
C ILE A 44 6.03 16.91 0.04
N PRO A 45 6.80 17.60 -0.82
CA PRO A 45 6.56 19.02 -1.14
C PRO A 45 5.25 19.31 -1.89
N HIS A 46 4.65 18.29 -2.50
CA HIS A 46 3.43 18.40 -3.31
C HIS A 46 2.28 17.57 -2.75
N CYS A 47 2.32 17.28 -1.46
CA CYS A 47 1.33 16.44 -0.82
C CYS A 47 -0.04 17.12 -0.77
N SER A 48 -1.09 16.39 -1.14
CA SER A 48 -2.46 16.88 -1.03
C SER A 48 -2.84 17.17 0.43
N PRO A 49 -3.52 18.30 0.73
CA PRO A 49 -4.03 18.60 2.06
C PRO A 49 -4.92 17.50 2.67
N LEU A 50 -5.58 16.71 1.81
CA LEU A 50 -6.43 15.59 2.24
C LEU A 50 -5.64 14.50 2.98
N LEU A 51 -4.34 14.36 2.71
CA LEU A 51 -3.50 13.34 3.32
C LEU A 51 -2.89 13.79 4.66
N LEU A 52 -3.04 15.06 5.08
CA LEU A 52 -2.32 15.61 6.24
C LEU A 52 -2.61 14.92 7.57
N ASN A 53 -3.81 14.35 7.73
CA ASN A 53 -4.19 13.62 8.94
C ASN A 53 -4.04 12.10 8.79
N LEU A 54 -3.50 11.61 7.67
CA LEU A 54 -3.22 10.20 7.48
C LEU A 54 -2.16 9.76 8.51
N SER A 55 -2.41 8.63 9.19
CA SER A 55 -1.41 8.02 10.06
C SER A 55 -0.31 7.41 9.20
N VAL A 56 0.93 7.86 9.40
CA VAL A 56 2.10 7.38 8.69
C VAL A 56 3.16 6.92 9.66
N MET A 57 3.94 5.93 9.23
CA MET A 57 5.11 5.45 9.94
C MET A 57 6.36 6.02 9.26
N PRO A 58 7.14 6.89 9.93
CA PRO A 58 8.40 7.40 9.39
C PRO A 58 9.40 6.27 9.16
N SER A 59 10.20 6.36 8.10
CA SER A 59 11.22 5.37 7.77
C SER A 59 12.26 5.18 8.88
N GLU A 60 12.57 6.23 9.64
CA GLU A 60 13.42 6.13 10.84
C GLU A 60 12.83 5.17 11.89
N SER A 61 11.51 5.21 12.08
CA SER A 61 10.81 4.32 13.00
C SER A 61 10.78 2.89 12.47
N ILE A 62 10.68 2.71 11.14
CA ILE A 62 10.75 1.40 10.46
C ILE A 62 12.14 0.80 10.63
N ILE A 63 13.20 1.56 10.34
CA ILE A 63 14.61 1.14 10.45
C ILE A 63 14.94 0.75 11.89
N ASN A 64 14.49 1.56 12.86
CA ASN A 64 14.69 1.31 14.28
C ASN A 64 13.75 0.25 14.86
N ARG A 65 12.91 -0.39 14.02
CA ARG A 65 11.93 -1.43 14.41
C ARG A 65 11.02 -0.99 15.57
N LYS A 66 10.72 0.30 15.64
CA LYS A 66 9.76 0.83 16.62
C LYS A 66 8.38 0.34 16.20
N LYS A 67 7.71 -0.40 17.08
CA LYS A 67 6.32 -0.77 16.86
C LYS A 67 5.44 0.42 17.25
N ASP A 68 4.38 0.63 16.48
CA ASP A 68 3.30 1.56 16.79
C ASP A 68 3.68 3.06 16.85
N ASP A 69 4.82 3.43 16.26
CA ASP A 69 5.26 4.84 16.15
C ASP A 69 4.63 5.52 14.93
N TYR A 70 3.30 5.53 14.90
CA TYR A 70 2.51 6.22 13.89
C TYR A 70 2.29 7.67 14.29
N ILE A 71 2.59 8.58 13.36
CA ILE A 71 2.33 10.01 13.51
C ILE A 71 1.42 10.49 12.37
N PRO A 72 0.60 11.53 12.58
CA PRO A 72 -0.09 12.17 11.47
C PRO A 72 0.91 12.70 10.44
N LEU A 73 0.59 12.61 9.16
CA LEU A 73 1.47 13.06 8.07
C LEU A 73 1.93 14.52 8.26
N LYS A 74 1.07 15.44 8.71
CA LYS A 74 1.48 16.82 9.04
C LYS A 74 2.63 16.91 10.05
N GLY A 75 2.69 15.99 11.01
CA GLY A 75 3.80 15.90 11.97
C GLY A 75 5.08 15.39 11.32
N CYS A 76 4.95 14.50 10.34
CA CYS A 76 6.04 14.03 9.49
C CYS A 76 6.58 15.16 8.60
N LEU A 77 5.69 15.92 7.93
CA LEU A 77 6.05 17.07 7.10
C LEU A 77 6.78 18.16 7.91
N ARG A 78 6.33 18.46 9.13
CA ARG A 78 7.02 19.42 9.99
C ARG A 78 8.46 18.99 10.31
N ARG A 79 8.69 17.70 10.57
CA ARG A 79 10.05 17.17 10.79
C ARG A 79 10.89 17.27 9.52
N PHE A 80 10.30 17.03 8.36
CA PHE A 80 10.96 17.24 7.07
C PHE A 80 11.41 18.70 6.91
N ASP A 81 10.52 19.67 7.15
CA ASP A 81 10.86 21.11 7.04
C ASP A 81 12.00 21.51 8.00
N GLU A 82 12.01 20.98 9.23
CA GLU A 82 13.06 21.22 10.22
C GLU A 82 14.43 20.64 9.79
N ILE A 83 14.44 19.55 9.02
CA ILE A 83 15.65 18.90 8.49
C ILE A 83 16.11 19.58 7.18
N ASP A 84 15.18 19.89 6.28
CA ASP A 84 15.45 20.53 5.00
C ASP A 84 16.01 21.96 5.18
N ALA A 85 15.50 22.70 6.17
CA ALA A 85 16.05 23.99 6.56
C ALA A 85 17.53 23.91 6.98
N LYS A 86 17.99 22.75 7.47
CA LYS A 86 19.39 22.49 7.83
C LYS A 86 20.24 22.03 6.64
N LYS A 87 19.66 21.95 5.43
CA LYS A 87 20.28 21.49 4.18
C LYS A 87 21.08 20.19 4.33
N GLN A 88 20.62 19.28 5.20
CA GLN A 88 21.34 18.04 5.44
C GLN A 88 21.19 17.11 4.21
N PRO A 89 22.26 16.84 3.46
CA PRO A 89 22.16 16.21 2.14
C PRO A 89 21.90 14.69 2.18
N CYS A 90 21.79 14.09 3.37
CA CYS A 90 21.97 12.64 3.53
C CYS A 90 20.77 11.88 4.11
N TYR A 91 19.74 12.55 4.64
CA TYR A 91 18.58 11.83 5.18
C TYR A 91 17.47 11.73 4.14
N SER A 92 17.30 10.51 3.61
CA SER A 92 16.09 10.12 2.87
C SER A 92 14.94 10.02 3.86
N TYR A 93 14.41 11.18 4.24
CA TYR A 93 13.22 11.26 5.04
C TYR A 93 12.04 10.82 4.19
N SER A 94 11.49 9.65 4.53
CA SER A 94 10.30 9.10 3.91
C SER A 94 9.39 8.51 4.98
N ALA A 95 8.14 8.25 4.63
CA ALA A 95 7.17 7.61 5.50
C ALA A 95 6.21 6.74 4.70
N ILE A 96 5.65 5.72 5.35
CA ILE A 96 4.65 4.85 4.74
C ILE A 96 3.31 5.08 5.44
N GLY A 97 2.29 5.38 4.66
CA GLY A 97 0.90 5.45 5.13
C GLY A 97 0.06 4.36 4.50
N SER A 98 -1.08 4.07 5.13
CA SER A 98 -2.08 3.17 4.58
C SER A 98 -3.46 3.83 4.48
N ILE A 99 -4.18 3.54 3.40
CA ILE A 99 -5.56 3.98 3.19
C ILE A 99 -6.44 2.74 3.04
N ASP A 100 -7.61 2.75 3.66
CA ASP A 100 -8.61 1.71 3.47
C ASP A 100 -9.07 1.70 2.01
N ILE A 101 -9.13 0.52 1.39
CA ILE A 101 -9.47 0.40 -0.03
C ILE A 101 -10.85 0.98 -0.36
N GLU A 102 -11.79 0.86 0.57
CA GLU A 102 -13.17 1.33 0.42
C GLU A 102 -13.32 2.84 0.73
N ASP A 103 -12.24 3.52 1.13
CA ASP A 103 -12.28 4.95 1.44
C ASP A 103 -12.18 5.81 0.17
N GLU A 104 -13.35 6.17 -0.37
CA GLU A 104 -13.50 6.97 -1.59
C GLU A 104 -13.07 8.44 -1.42
N ARG A 105 -12.89 8.93 -0.19
CA ARG A 105 -12.51 10.33 0.08
C ARG A 105 -11.18 10.72 -0.56
N TYR A 106 -10.32 9.74 -0.83
CA TYR A 106 -8.99 9.94 -1.37
C TYR A 106 -8.91 9.79 -2.89
N GLU A 107 -9.99 9.42 -3.59
CA GLU A 107 -9.93 9.06 -5.02
C GLU A 107 -9.25 10.08 -5.92
N ALA A 108 -9.55 11.37 -5.71
CA ALA A 108 -9.00 12.48 -6.51
C ALA A 108 -7.59 12.91 -6.08
N VAL A 109 -7.01 12.30 -5.05
CA VAL A 109 -5.67 12.66 -4.57
C VAL A 109 -4.65 12.30 -5.66
N PRO A 110 -3.87 13.28 -6.15
CA PRO A 110 -2.85 13.03 -7.15
C PRO A 110 -1.67 12.27 -6.53
N LEU A 111 -1.14 11.33 -7.30
CA LEU A 111 0.07 10.60 -7.00
C LEU A 111 1.17 11.05 -7.95
N ASN A 112 2.41 11.01 -7.50
CA ASN A 112 3.57 11.29 -8.34
C ASN A 112 3.95 10.08 -9.19
N ALA A 113 3.72 8.88 -8.67
CA ALA A 113 3.87 7.65 -9.42
C ALA A 113 3.04 6.51 -8.79
N ILE A 114 2.78 5.48 -9.58
CA ILE A 114 2.27 4.19 -9.12
C ILE A 114 3.31 3.13 -9.45
N GLN A 115 3.76 2.37 -8.46
CA GLN A 115 4.60 1.20 -8.66
C GLN A 115 3.73 -0.05 -8.66
N ILE A 116 3.85 -0.84 -9.71
CA ILE A 116 3.23 -2.14 -9.86
C ILE A 116 4.33 -3.18 -9.78
N ARG A 117 4.21 -4.12 -8.85
CA ARG A 117 5.11 -5.26 -8.72
C ARG A 117 4.51 -6.45 -9.48
N ASN A 118 5.20 -6.89 -10.51
CA ASN A 118 4.81 -8.05 -11.30
C ASN A 118 5.16 -9.36 -10.59
N ARG A 119 4.64 -10.48 -11.11
CA ARG A 119 4.89 -11.84 -10.58
C ARG A 119 6.33 -12.29 -10.60
N ASP A 120 7.09 -11.82 -11.58
CA ASP A 120 8.53 -12.05 -11.72
C ASP A 120 9.36 -11.15 -10.80
N TYR A 121 8.70 -10.44 -9.88
CA TYR A 121 9.29 -9.44 -8.98
C TYR A 121 9.87 -8.21 -9.68
N SER A 122 9.65 -8.05 -10.99
CA SER A 122 9.98 -6.81 -11.70
C SER A 122 9.04 -5.67 -11.29
N ASN A 123 9.57 -4.45 -11.30
CA ASN A 123 8.80 -3.25 -11.00
C ASN A 123 8.48 -2.48 -12.27
N ARG A 124 7.21 -2.14 -12.45
CA ARG A 124 6.75 -1.16 -13.43
C ARG A 124 6.33 0.11 -12.71
N TYR A 125 6.87 1.24 -13.13
CA TYR A 125 6.48 2.55 -12.63
C TYR A 125 5.63 3.27 -13.66
N LEU A 126 4.47 3.77 -13.23
CA LEU A 126 3.62 4.67 -13.99
C LEU A 126 3.83 6.07 -13.42
N LYS A 127 4.12 7.05 -14.27
CA LYS A 127 4.29 8.44 -13.86
C LYS A 127 2.91 9.08 -13.66
N GLY A 128 2.71 9.74 -12.53
CA GLY A 128 1.44 10.37 -12.17
C GLY A 128 0.34 9.37 -11.77
N GLY A 129 -0.91 9.81 -11.93
CA GLY A 129 -2.13 9.08 -11.60
C GLY A 129 -2.82 9.60 -10.35
N THR A 130 -3.91 8.95 -9.96
CA THR A 130 -4.66 9.24 -8.73
C THR A 130 -4.78 8.01 -7.84
N VAL A 131 -5.32 8.17 -6.63
CA VAL A 131 -5.68 7.04 -5.78
C VAL A 131 -6.76 6.17 -6.43
N ALA A 132 -7.66 6.74 -7.25
CA ALA A 132 -8.61 5.95 -8.04
C ALA A 132 -7.90 5.04 -9.05
N ASP A 133 -6.86 5.53 -9.72
CA ASP A 133 -6.03 4.70 -10.62
C ASP A 133 -5.31 3.60 -9.81
N LEU A 134 -4.73 3.96 -8.66
CA LEU A 134 -4.08 3.02 -7.75
C LEU A 134 -5.05 1.90 -7.33
N ARG A 135 -6.30 2.24 -6.97
CA ARG A 135 -7.37 1.29 -6.65
C ARG A 135 -7.62 0.32 -7.78
N ARG A 136 -7.74 0.82 -9.00
CA ARG A 136 -7.97 -0.01 -10.18
C ARG A 136 -6.85 -1.04 -10.39
N TYR A 137 -5.60 -0.66 -10.16
CA TYR A 137 -4.47 -1.60 -10.25
C TYR A 137 -4.41 -2.55 -9.06
N PHE A 138 -4.76 -2.10 -7.86
CA PHE A 138 -4.81 -2.95 -6.68
C PHE A 138 -5.85 -4.06 -6.81
N TYR A 139 -7.04 -3.82 -7.37
CA TYR A 139 -8.00 -4.90 -7.63
C TYR A 139 -7.51 -5.98 -8.62
N GLN A 140 -6.38 -5.72 -9.29
CA GLN A 140 -5.69 -6.66 -10.17
C GLN A 140 -4.44 -7.27 -9.51
N SER A 141 -4.17 -6.99 -8.23
CA SER A 141 -3.03 -7.51 -7.50
C SER A 141 -3.40 -8.61 -6.53
N ALA A 142 -2.45 -9.50 -6.27
CA ALA A 142 -2.59 -10.56 -5.28
C ALA A 142 -2.90 -9.99 -3.88
N SER A 143 -2.39 -8.81 -3.55
CA SER A 143 -2.65 -8.11 -2.28
C SER A 143 -4.12 -7.72 -2.06
N SER A 144 -4.96 -7.65 -3.10
CA SER A 144 -6.40 -7.40 -2.91
C SER A 144 -7.13 -8.55 -2.24
N PHE A 145 -6.50 -9.72 -2.21
CA PHE A 145 -6.99 -10.89 -1.51
C PHE A 145 -6.32 -11.03 -0.14
N ASP A 146 -5.72 -9.99 0.45
CA ASP A 146 -5.23 -10.05 1.83
C ASP A 146 -6.37 -9.86 2.85
N LEU A 147 -6.15 -10.29 4.10
CA LEU A 147 -7.22 -10.29 5.12
C LEU A 147 -7.75 -8.88 5.40
N TYR A 148 -6.88 -7.89 5.31
CA TYR A 148 -7.17 -6.47 5.45
C TYR A 148 -6.54 -5.72 4.27
N PRO A 149 -7.23 -5.59 3.14
CA PRO A 149 -6.70 -4.92 1.97
C PRO A 149 -6.54 -3.42 2.24
N LEU A 150 -5.32 -2.92 2.08
CA LEU A 150 -4.97 -1.52 2.30
C LEU A 150 -4.15 -1.01 1.11
N PHE A 151 -4.40 0.23 0.67
CA PHE A 151 -3.43 0.94 -0.16
C PHE A 151 -2.23 1.31 0.67
N LEU A 152 -1.04 1.15 0.11
CA LEU A 152 0.18 1.66 0.69
C LEU A 152 0.62 2.89 -0.11
N LEU A 153 0.83 3.99 0.60
CA LEU A 153 1.39 5.23 0.07
C LEU A 153 2.78 5.43 0.65
N SER A 154 3.78 5.58 -0.21
CA SER A 154 5.11 6.04 0.16
C SER A 154 5.20 7.54 -0.01
N PHE A 155 5.50 8.23 1.08
CA PHE A 155 5.75 9.67 1.12
C PHE A 155 7.25 9.88 1.04
N GLU A 156 7.72 10.44 -0.07
CA GLU A 156 9.14 10.58 -0.35
C GLU A 156 9.51 12.05 -0.43
N SER A 157 10.70 12.39 0.08
CA SER A 157 11.31 13.69 -0.21
C SER A 157 11.73 13.79 -1.68
N ASP A 158 11.99 15.00 -2.15
CA ASP A 158 12.36 15.28 -3.56
C ASP A 158 13.75 14.77 -3.98
N LEU A 159 14.26 13.74 -3.31
CA LEU A 159 15.55 13.17 -3.62
C LEU A 159 15.56 12.63 -5.05
N PRO A 160 16.57 12.98 -5.87
CA PRO A 160 16.68 12.54 -7.27
C PRO A 160 16.89 11.02 -7.43
N ARG A 161 16.89 10.24 -6.34
CA ARG A 161 17.06 8.77 -6.35
C ARG A 161 15.90 8.05 -7.07
N TYR A 162 14.70 8.65 -7.14
CA TYR A 162 13.56 8.05 -7.85
C TYR A 162 13.38 8.51 -9.31
N ASP A 163 14.12 9.53 -9.73
CA ASP A 163 14.24 9.85 -11.16
C ASP A 163 15.09 8.82 -11.91
N TRP A 164 15.89 8.01 -11.21
CA TRP A 164 16.80 7.04 -11.79
C TRP A 164 16.09 6.00 -12.69
N PRO A 165 15.04 5.26 -12.24
CA PRO A 165 14.33 4.33 -13.11
C PRO A 165 13.44 5.01 -14.17
N LEU A 166 13.06 6.28 -13.99
CA LEU A 166 12.23 7.03 -14.93
C LEU A 166 13.04 7.64 -16.08
N ARG A 167 14.31 8.03 -15.85
CA ARG A 167 15.22 8.54 -16.90
C ARG A 167 15.71 7.45 -17.86
N HIS A 168 15.72 6.19 -17.44
CA HIS A 168 16.25 5.08 -18.25
C HIS A 168 15.21 4.35 -19.11
N LYS A 169 13.96 4.85 -19.20
CA LYS A 169 12.93 4.31 -20.11
C LYS A 169 12.60 5.21 -21.32
N GLU A 170 13.26 6.35 -21.46
CA GLU A 170 13.16 7.20 -22.66
C GLU A 170 14.27 6.89 -23.71
N LEU A 171 15.08 5.86 -23.47
CA LEU A 171 16.02 5.32 -24.43
C LEU A 171 15.65 3.86 -24.67
N TYR A 172 15.17 3.57 -25.89
CA TYR A 172 14.73 2.31 -26.51
C TYR A 172 13.23 2.22 -26.81
#